data_AF-A0A9E3ZCB6-F1
#
_entry.id   AF-A0A9E3ZCB6-F1
#
_cell.length_a   1.000
_cell.length_b   1.000
_cell.length_c   1.000
_cell.angle_alpha   90.00
_cell.angle_beta   90.00
_cell.angle_gamma   90.00
#
_symmetry.space_group_name_H-M   'P 1'
#
loop_
_entity.id
_entity.type
_entity.pdbx_description
1 polymer ?
#
loop_
_entity_poly.entity_id
_entity_poly.type
_entity_poly.pdbx_seq_one_letter_code
_entity_poly.pdbx_strand_id
1 'polypeptide(L)'
;MAQDESPPPFRDFDARLKSLRGGRERGETVPEAEAEPQKMRFGDGLQVGVEILAGVGGGSLIGWALDAWLGTAPFLLVVFFFLGAAAGMLNAYRHLRKFMAPGADDRG
;
A
#
# COMPACT_ATOMS: atom_id res chain seq x y z
N MET A 1 51.83 -15.55 8.77
CA MET A 1 50.49 -16.07 9.09
C MET A 1 49.60 -14.86 9.29
N ALA A 2 48.73 -14.56 8.33
CA ALA A 2 47.91 -13.35 8.33
C ALA A 2 46.77 -13.47 9.35
N GLN A 3 46.60 -12.42 10.17
CA GLN A 3 45.44 -12.20 11.02
C GLN A 3 44.29 -11.56 10.19
N ASP A 4 43.07 -11.61 10.73
CA ASP A 4 41.86 -10.84 10.36
C ASP A 4 41.14 -11.29 9.05
N GLU A 5 39.81 -11.31 8.91
CA GLU A 5 38.73 -10.55 9.55
C GLU A 5 37.50 -11.45 9.77
N SER A 6 36.88 -11.37 10.94
CA SER A 6 35.45 -11.69 11.07
C SER A 6 34.68 -10.65 10.24
N PRO A 7 33.93 -11.03 9.18
CA PRO A 7 33.28 -10.05 8.33
C PRO A 7 32.25 -9.22 9.13
N PRO A 8 32.11 -7.91 8.84
CA PRO A 8 31.22 -7.03 9.58
C PRO A 8 29.75 -7.49 9.49
N PRO A 9 28.97 -7.38 10.58
CA PRO A 9 27.63 -7.98 10.74
C PRO A 9 26.58 -7.51 9.72
N PHE A 10 26.87 -6.42 9.01
CA PHE A 10 26.00 -5.86 7.98
C PHE A 10 25.98 -6.69 6.69
N ARG A 11 27.04 -7.45 6.36
CA ARG A 11 27.07 -8.26 5.11
C ARG A 11 26.10 -9.43 5.12
N ASP A 12 25.88 -10.07 6.27
CA ASP A 12 24.91 -11.15 6.41
C ASP A 12 23.47 -10.65 6.31
N PHE A 13 23.25 -9.41 6.78
CA PHE A 13 21.99 -8.71 6.63
C PHE A 13 21.74 -8.33 5.17
N ASP A 14 22.76 -7.83 4.47
CA ASP A 14 22.69 -7.55 3.04
C ASP A 14 22.47 -8.83 2.23
N ALA A 15 23.10 -9.94 2.61
CA ALA A 15 22.87 -11.25 1.99
C ALA A 15 21.42 -11.72 2.18
N ARG A 16 20.83 -11.48 3.36
CA ARG A 16 19.40 -11.75 3.63
C ARG A 16 18.47 -10.80 2.89
N LEU A 17 18.77 -9.51 2.82
CA LEU A 17 17.99 -8.55 2.04
C LEU A 17 18.06 -8.86 0.54
N LYS A 18 19.22 -9.29 0.05
CA LYS A 18 19.45 -9.67 -1.35
C LYS A 18 18.76 -10.97 -1.71
N SER A 19 18.72 -11.96 -0.81
CA SER A 19 17.96 -13.20 -1.04
C SER A 19 16.45 -12.98 -1.01
N LEU A 20 15.96 -12.03 -0.20
CA LEU A 20 14.55 -11.61 -0.19
C LEU A 20 14.18 -10.72 -1.39
N ARG A 21 15.11 -9.89 -1.88
CA ARG A 21 14.92 -9.07 -3.09
C ARG A 21 15.00 -9.92 -4.37
N GLY A 22 15.86 -10.94 -4.40
CA GLY A 22 16.00 -11.86 -5.54
C GLY A 22 14.76 -12.70 -5.85
N GLY A 23 13.85 -12.85 -4.88
CA GLY A 23 12.52 -13.44 -5.10
C GLY A 23 11.48 -12.45 -5.65
N ARG A 24 11.77 -11.15 -5.64
CA ARG A 24 10.87 -10.08 -6.11
C ARG A 24 11.19 -9.63 -7.55
N GLU A 25 12.39 -9.93 -8.05
CA GLU A 25 12.84 -9.57 -9.41
C GLU A 25 12.76 -10.73 -10.42
N ARG A 26 12.31 -11.92 -10.02
CA ARG A 26 12.07 -13.04 -10.94
C ARG A 26 10.60 -13.10 -11.40
N GLY A 27 10.08 -11.94 -11.78
CA GLY A 27 8.79 -11.81 -12.45
C GLY A 27 8.98 -11.79 -13.96
N GLU A 28 9.60 -12.82 -14.55
CA GLU A 28 9.65 -12.99 -16.01
C GLU A 28 9.98 -14.43 -16.38
N THR A 29 8.93 -15.23 -16.55
CA THR A 29 8.77 -16.25 -17.60
C THR A 29 7.31 -16.69 -17.51
N VAL A 30 6.45 -16.12 -18.35
CA VAL A 30 5.07 -16.58 -18.51
C VAL A 30 5.01 -17.36 -19.82
N PRO A 31 5.01 -18.71 -19.80
CA PRO A 31 4.36 -19.49 -20.84
C PRO A 31 2.86 -19.31 -20.68
N GLU A 32 2.21 -18.91 -21.76
CA GLU A 32 0.76 -18.76 -21.89
C GLU A 32 0.05 -20.11 -21.66
N ALA A 33 -0.38 -20.37 -20.43
CA ALA A 33 -1.44 -21.34 -20.11
C ALA A 33 -1.96 -21.05 -18.69
N GLU A 34 -3.27 -20.82 -18.61
CA GLU A 34 -4.08 -20.76 -17.38
C GLU A 34 -3.91 -19.50 -16.52
N ALA A 35 -5.00 -18.74 -16.40
CA ALA A 35 -5.14 -17.67 -15.45
C ALA A 35 -5.12 -18.23 -14.01
N GLU A 36 -3.92 -18.54 -13.51
CA GLU A 36 -3.68 -18.73 -12.08
C GLU A 36 -4.17 -17.46 -11.37
N PRO A 37 -5.14 -17.55 -10.44
CA PRO A 37 -5.58 -16.38 -9.70
C PRO A 37 -4.36 -15.89 -8.93
N GLN A 38 -3.81 -14.75 -9.37
CA GLN A 38 -2.74 -14.04 -8.71
C GLN A 38 -3.18 -13.88 -7.25
N LYS A 39 -2.68 -14.75 -6.36
CA LYS A 39 -3.14 -14.84 -4.97
C LYS A 39 -2.86 -13.49 -4.35
N MET A 40 -3.89 -12.65 -4.25
CA MET A 40 -3.80 -11.35 -3.59
C MET A 40 -3.12 -11.60 -2.25
N ARG A 41 -1.96 -10.98 -2.05
CA ARG A 41 -1.23 -11.16 -0.80
C ARG A 41 -2.17 -10.60 0.26
N PHE A 42 -2.46 -11.38 1.30
CA PHE A 42 -3.47 -11.03 2.30
C PHE A 42 -3.27 -9.61 2.88
N GLY A 43 -2.01 -9.14 2.93
CA GLY A 43 -1.66 -7.77 3.32
C GLY A 43 -2.12 -6.66 2.37
N ASP A 44 -2.26 -6.91 1.07
CA ASP A 44 -2.67 -5.90 0.09
C ASP A 44 -4.15 -5.53 0.28
N GLY A 45 -5.00 -6.54 0.52
CA GLY A 45 -6.42 -6.32 0.83
C GLY A 45 -6.63 -5.62 2.18
N LEU A 46 -5.85 -5.99 3.20
CA LEU A 46 -5.89 -5.33 4.50
C LEU A 46 -5.49 -3.85 4.39
N GLN A 47 -4.44 -3.55 3.63
CA GLN A 47 -3.99 -2.17 3.44
C GLN A 47 -5.05 -1.32 2.74
N VAL A 48 -5.69 -1.83 1.68
CA VAL A 48 -6.82 -1.16 1.03
C VAL A 48 -7.97 -0.89 2.01
N GLY A 49 -8.29 -1.87 2.87
CA GLY A 49 -9.29 -1.70 3.93
C GLY A 49 -8.93 -0.59 4.91
N VAL A 50 -7.67 -0.53 5.35
CA VAL A 50 -7.18 0.52 6.25
C VAL A 50 -7.25 1.90 5.60
N GLU A 51 -6.95 2.04 4.31
CA GLU A 51 -7.04 3.32 3.61
C GLU A 51 -8.46 3.87 3.53
N ILE A 52 -9.43 2.99 3.30
CA ILE A 52 -10.85 3.35 3.31
C ILE A 52 -11.30 3.73 4.71
N LEU A 53 -10.96 2.92 5.72
CA LEU A 53 -11.30 3.20 7.13
C LEU A 53 -10.65 4.49 7.64
N ALA A 54 -9.41 4.77 7.24
CA ALA A 54 -8.72 6.00 7.59
C ALA A 54 -9.39 7.23 6.96
N GLY A 55 -9.79 7.14 5.68
CA GLY A 55 -10.50 8.23 4.99
C GLY A 55 -11.87 8.51 5.62
N VAL A 56 -12.70 7.47 5.81
CA VAL A 56 -14.03 7.61 6.42
C VAL A 56 -13.94 8.04 7.87
N GLY A 57 -13.07 7.40 8.66
CA GLY A 57 -12.89 7.72 10.08
C GLY A 57 -12.36 9.13 10.29
N GLY A 58 -11.34 9.54 9.52
CA GLY A 58 -10.80 10.89 9.57
C GLY A 58 -11.82 11.96 9.17
N GLY A 59 -12.54 11.75 8.06
CA GLY A 59 -13.61 12.65 7.62
C GLY A 59 -14.72 12.76 8.66
N SER A 60 -15.20 11.64 9.17
CA SER A 60 -16.28 11.60 10.18
C SER A 60 -15.85 12.29 11.49
N LEU A 61 -14.61 12.10 11.94
CA LEU A 61 -14.07 12.78 13.12
C LEU A 61 -14.03 14.30 12.94
N ILE A 62 -13.55 14.76 11.79
CA ILE A 62 -13.48 16.19 11.46
C ILE A 62 -14.90 16.77 11.37
N GLY A 63 -15.80 16.09 10.65
CA GLY A 63 -17.18 16.53 10.49
C GLY A 63 -17.93 16.60 11.83
N TRP A 64 -17.74 15.61 12.71
CA TRP A 64 -18.30 15.62 14.06
C TRP A 64 -17.75 16.77 14.92
N ALA A 65 -16.44 16.99 14.90
CA ALA A 65 -15.81 18.08 15.66
C ALA A 65 -16.32 19.46 15.19
N LEU A 66 -16.45 19.65 13.87
CA LEU A 66 -16.99 20.88 13.29
C LEU A 66 -18.49 21.06 13.61
N ASP A 67 -19.28 20.01 13.50
CA ASP A 67 -20.70 20.02 13.86
C ASP A 67 -20.89 20.40 15.33
N ALA A 68 -20.04 19.89 16.23
CA ALA A 68 -20.06 20.21 17.66
C ALA A 68 -19.66 21.67 17.95
N TRP A 69 -18.70 22.23 17.22
CA TRP A 69 -18.28 23.62 17.38
C TRP A 69 -19.28 24.62 16.80
N LEU A 70 -19.87 24.31 15.65
CA LEU A 70 -20.75 25.21 14.90
C LEU A 70 -22.23 25.01 15.25
N GLY A 71 -22.59 23.97 16.00
CA GLY A 71 -23.97 23.61 16.30
C GLY A 71 -24.77 23.17 15.07
N THR A 72 -24.10 22.69 14.04
CA THR A 72 -24.69 22.32 12.73
C THR A 72 -24.99 20.82 12.58
N ALA A 73 -24.87 20.07 13.69
CA ALA A 73 -25.04 18.62 13.70
C ALA A 73 -26.40 18.15 13.14
N PRO A 74 -26.44 17.18 12.20
CA PRO A 74 -25.34 16.38 11.65
C PRO A 74 -24.90 16.78 10.22
N PHE A 75 -25.03 18.05 9.81
CA PHE A 75 -24.86 18.43 8.41
C PHE A 75 -23.41 18.30 7.92
N LEU A 76 -22.42 18.81 8.67
CA LEU A 76 -21.02 18.72 8.27
C LEU A 76 -20.49 17.30 8.40
N LEU A 77 -20.95 16.54 9.41
CA LEU A 77 -20.63 15.12 9.52
C LEU A 77 -21.01 14.36 8.25
N VAL A 78 -22.23 14.57 7.72
CA VAL A 78 -22.67 13.90 6.49
C VAL A 78 -21.79 14.29 5.30
N VAL A 79 -21.51 15.58 5.12
CA VAL A 79 -20.65 16.06 4.02
C VAL A 79 -19.24 15.47 4.11
N PHE A 80 -18.61 15.55 5.29
CA PHE A 80 -17.26 15.05 5.49
C PHE A 80 -17.17 13.52 5.49
N PHE A 81 -18.24 12.81 5.85
CA PHE A 81 -18.31 11.36 5.69
C PHE A 81 -18.16 10.95 4.23
N PHE A 82 -18.96 11.55 3.32
CA PHE A 82 -18.87 11.24 1.89
C PHE A 82 -17.54 11.70 1.29
N LEU A 83 -17.03 12.87 1.71
CA LEU A 83 -15.73 13.34 1.26
C LEU A 83 -14.59 12.42 1.72
N GLY A 84 -14.65 11.94 2.96
CA GLY A 84 -13.71 10.97 3.53
C GLY A 84 -13.79 9.61 2.84
N ALA A 85 -15.00 9.13 2.54
CA ALA A 85 -15.21 7.91 1.76
C ALA A 85 -14.64 8.02 0.34
N ALA A 86 -14.88 9.13 -0.34
CA ALA A 86 -14.33 9.39 -1.67
C ALA A 86 -12.80 9.42 -1.62
N ALA A 87 -12.21 10.16 -0.68
CA ALA A 87 -10.76 10.24 -0.49
C ALA A 87 -10.13 8.86 -0.19
N GLY A 88 -10.75 8.08 0.69
CA GLY A 88 -10.33 6.71 1.00
C GLY A 88 -10.34 5.80 -0.24
N MET A 89 -11.40 5.88 -1.05
CA MET A 89 -11.52 5.13 -2.30
C MET A 89 -10.47 5.54 -3.34
N LEU A 90 -10.24 6.84 -3.50
CA LEU A 90 -9.23 7.40 -4.41
C LEU A 90 -7.81 6.96 -4.02
N ASN A 91 -7.51 6.90 -2.72
CA ASN A 91 -6.22 6.42 -2.23
C ASN A 91 -6.04 4.92 -2.47
N ALA A 92 -7.06 4.11 -2.12
CA ALA A 92 -7.08 2.67 -2.39
C ALA A 92 -6.87 2.36 -3.87
N TYR A 93 -7.60 3.04 -4.74
CA TYR A 93 -7.47 2.87 -6.19
C TYR A 93 -6.08 3.23 -6.70
N ARG A 94 -5.46 4.28 -6.14
CA ARG A 94 -4.08 4.64 -6.48
C ARG A 94 -3.07 3.60 -6.01
N HIS A 95 -3.31 2.97 -4.86
CA HIS A 95 -2.49 1.84 -4.42
C HIS A 95 -2.56 0.68 -5.41
N LEU A 96 -3.77 0.29 -5.81
CA LEU A 96 -3.99 -0.78 -6.79
C LEU A 96 -3.34 -0.46 -8.14
N ARG A 97 -3.44 0.78 -8.63
CA ARG A 97 -2.82 1.20 -9.89
C ARG A 97 -1.30 1.13 -9.88
N LYS A 98 -0.64 1.43 -8.75
CA LYS A 98 0.82 1.30 -8.64
C LYS A 98 1.29 -0.14 -8.81
N PHE A 99 0.47 -1.12 -8.45
CA PHE A 99 0.78 -2.54 -8.69
C PHE A 99 0.53 -2.99 -10.13
N MET A 100 -0.34 -2.30 -10.88
CA MET A 100 -0.67 -2.63 -12.28
C MET A 100 0.13 -1.84 -13.33
N ALA A 101 0.73 -0.70 -12.98
CA ALA A 101 1.54 0.14 -13.86
C ALA A 101 3.08 -0.15 -13.99
N PRO A 102 3.72 -1.21 -13.43
CA PRO A 102 5.18 -1.38 -13.50
C PRO A 102 5.80 -1.76 -14.87
N GLY A 103 5.16 -1.47 -16.02
CA GLY A 103 5.63 -1.95 -17.34
C GLY A 103 5.67 -0.93 -18.48
N ALA A 104 5.64 0.38 -18.19
CA ALA A 104 5.43 1.40 -19.22
C ALA A 104 6.67 2.25 -19.60
N ASP A 105 7.90 1.91 -19.20
CA ASP A 105 9.06 2.79 -19.41
C ASP A 105 10.39 2.11 -19.83
N ASP A 106 10.34 0.99 -20.57
CA ASP A 106 11.54 0.33 -21.14
C ASP A 106 11.47 0.19 -22.67
N ARG A 107 11.14 1.28 -23.37
CA ARG A 107 11.33 1.40 -24.84
C ARG A 107 11.85 2.78 -25.24
N GLY A 108 13.17 2.95 -25.11
CA GLY A 108 13.95 4.05 -25.66
C GLY A 108 15.32 3.57 -26.06
#